data_AF-A0A150N0V0-F1
#
_entry.id   AF-A0A150N0V0-F1
#
_cell.length_a   1.000
_cell.length_b   1.000
_cell.length_c   1.000
_cell.angle_alpha   90.00
_cell.angle_beta   90.00
_cell.angle_gamma   90.00
#
_symmetry.space_group_name_H-M   'P 1'
#
loop_
_entity.id
_entity.type
_entity.pdbx_description
1 polymer ?
#
loop_
_entity_poly.entity_id
_entity_poly.type
_entity_poly.pdbx_seq_one_letter_code
_entity_poly.pdbx_strand_id
1 'polypeptide(L)'
;MRELYKQLMVWIEEKQPVKIKTDQGEATFLPVKLYKDVHKLFAYNREMTLINISLDKVISIEPTRIYGSFDVREEQVVHMH
;
A
#
# COMPACT_ATOMS: atom_id res chain seq x y z
N MET A 1 0.92 -16.80 5.76
CA MET A 1 -0.30 -16.00 6.00
C MET A 1 -0.36 -15.35 7.39
N ARG A 2 -0.33 -16.10 8.51
CA ARG A 2 -0.44 -15.49 9.86
C ARG A 2 0.64 -14.44 10.16
N GLU A 3 1.88 -14.69 9.73
CA GLU A 3 2.99 -13.75 9.95
C GLU A 3 2.89 -12.50 9.07
N LEU A 4 2.52 -12.66 7.80
CA LEU A 4 2.20 -11.55 6.89
C LEU A 4 1.13 -10.62 7.47
N TYR A 5 0.06 -11.18 8.06
CA TYR A 5 -0.99 -10.37 8.69
C TYR A 5 -0.49 -9.58 9.90
N LYS A 6 0.49 -10.08 10.66
CA LYS A 6 1.10 -9.30 11.74
C LYS A 6 1.94 -8.16 11.18
N GLN A 7 2.78 -8.45 10.19
CA GLN A 7 3.59 -7.43 9.54
C GLN A 7 2.73 -6.33 8.91
N LEU A 8 1.64 -6.69 8.22
CA LEU A 8 0.70 -5.72 7.65
C LEU A 8 0.06 -4.83 8.72
N MET A 9 -0.28 -5.36 9.90
CA MET A 9 -0.81 -4.53 10.99
C MET A 9 0.24 -3.51 11.46
N VAL A 10 1.50 -3.94 11.64
CA VAL A 10 2.60 -3.03 12.01
C VAL A 10 2.79 -1.95 10.94
N TRP A 11 2.83 -2.32 9.66
CA TRP A 11 2.99 -1.35 8.58
C TRP A 11 1.82 -0.37 8.45
N ILE A 12 0.59 -0.79 8.78
CA ILE A 12 -0.57 0.11 8.86
C ILE A 12 -0.38 1.13 9.99
N GLU A 13 0.02 0.68 11.18
CA GLU A 13 0.25 1.55 12.35
C GLU A 13 1.38 2.55 12.10
N GLU A 14 2.48 2.10 11.51
CA GLU A 14 3.66 2.92 11.20
C GLU A 14 3.48 3.80 9.95
N LYS A 15 2.33 3.68 9.24
CA LYS A 15 2.09 4.31 7.94
C LYS A 15 3.21 4.02 6.94
N GLN A 16 3.74 2.80 6.98
CA GLN A 16 4.85 2.35 6.14
C GLN A 16 4.33 2.05 4.72
N PRO A 17 4.84 2.75 3.68
CA PRO A 17 4.54 2.38 2.31
C PRO A 17 5.04 0.98 1.99
N VAL A 18 4.26 0.25 1.20
CA VAL A 18 4.60 -1.11 0.77
C VAL A 18 4.50 -1.21 -0.74
N LYS A 19 5.35 -2.05 -1.31
CA LYS A 19 5.29 -2.46 -2.71
C LYS A 19 4.56 -3.80 -2.76
N ILE A 20 3.50 -3.87 -3.56
CA ILE A 20 2.66 -5.07 -3.70
C ILE A 20 2.78 -5.54 -5.14
N LYS A 21 3.16 -6.81 -5.30
CA LYS A 21 3.24 -7.49 -6.59
C LYS A 21 2.10 -8.50 -6.73
N THR A 22 1.42 -8.44 -7.86
CA THR A 22 0.34 -9.35 -8.27
C THR A 22 0.66 -9.90 -9.67
N ASP A 23 -0.19 -10.79 -10.18
CA ASP A 23 -0.17 -11.24 -11.58
C ASP A 23 -0.44 -10.11 -12.59
N GLN A 24 -1.12 -9.05 -12.17
CA GLN A 24 -1.45 -7.89 -13.00
C GLN A 24 -0.38 -6.79 -13.00
N GLY A 25 0.62 -6.89 -12.13
CA GLY A 25 1.69 -5.90 -12.02
C GLY A 25 2.09 -5.59 -10.59
N GLU A 26 2.95 -4.59 -10.45
CA GLU A 26 3.52 -4.15 -9.18
C GLU A 26 3.31 -2.65 -9.01
N ALA A 27 2.88 -2.24 -7.82
CA ALA A 27 2.71 -0.83 -7.48
C ALA A 27 2.96 -0.56 -5.99
N THR A 28 3.20 0.71 -5.66
CA THR A 28 3.42 1.19 -4.29
C THR A 28 2.10 1.66 -3.70
N PHE A 29 1.81 1.21 -2.48
CA PHE A 29 0.59 1.50 -1.75
C PHE A 29 0.88 1.90 -0.30
N LEU A 30 -0.03 2.66 0.29
CA LEU A 30 -0.07 2.95 1.72
C LEU A 30 -1.18 2.12 2.35
N PRO A 31 -0.87 1.05 3.11
CA PRO A 31 -1.88 0.18 3.68
C PRO A 31 -2.61 0.89 4.82
N VAL A 32 -3.93 0.73 4.90
CA VAL A 32 -4.76 1.43 5.91
C VAL A 32 -5.66 0.52 6.71
N LYS A 33 -6.11 -0.62 6.15
CA LYS A 33 -6.98 -1.55 6.89
C LYS A 33 -6.88 -2.96 6.37
N LEU A 34 -6.74 -3.92 7.28
CA LEU A 34 -6.70 -5.35 7.01
C LEU A 34 -7.98 -6.03 7.48
N TYR A 35 -8.66 -6.75 6.60
CA TYR A 35 -9.79 -7.61 6.92
C TYR A 35 -9.36 -9.08 6.76
N LYS A 36 -9.00 -9.71 7.89
CA LYS A 36 -8.42 -11.05 7.92
C LYS A 36 -9.41 -12.12 7.46
N ASP A 37 -10.68 -12.00 7.81
CA ASP A 37 -11.69 -13.04 7.52
C ASP A 37 -12.01 -13.17 6.03
N VAL A 38 -11.81 -12.09 5.27
CA VAL A 38 -12.08 -12.03 3.82
C VAL A 38 -10.82 -11.80 2.99
N HIS A 39 -9.64 -11.92 3.60
CA HIS A 39 -8.33 -11.85 2.93
C HIS A 39 -8.16 -10.57 2.09
N LYS A 40 -8.58 -9.42 2.62
CA LYS A 40 -8.56 -8.13 1.90
C LYS A 40 -7.73 -7.07 2.63
N LEU A 41 -6.95 -6.34 1.85
CA LEU A 41 -6.19 -5.16 2.28
C LEU A 41 -6.75 -3.93 1.57
N PHE A 42 -7.13 -2.93 2.36
CA PHE A 42 -7.43 -1.60 1.84
C PHE A 42 -6.17 -0.75 1.92
N ALA A 43 -5.85 -0.08 0.83
CA ALA A 43 -4.65 0.75 0.73
C ALA A 43 -4.87 1.92 -0.25
N TYR A 44 -4.20 3.04 -0.01
CA TYR A 44 -4.15 4.13 -0.97
C TYR A 44 -3.05 3.88 -2.01
N ASN A 45 -3.33 4.14 -3.28
CA ASN A 45 -2.27 4.30 -4.28
C ASN A 45 -1.63 5.69 -4.18
N ARG A 46 -0.57 5.94 -4.95
CA ARG A 46 0.15 7.23 -4.98
C ARG A 46 -0.72 8.43 -5.41
N GLU A 47 -1.84 8.19 -6.11
CA GLU A 47 -2.83 9.21 -6.51
C GLU A 47 -3.92 9.43 -5.44
N MET A 48 -3.76 8.85 -4.25
CA MET A 48 -4.70 8.89 -3.13
C MET A 48 -6.08 8.31 -3.42
N THR A 49 -6.16 7.36 -4.35
CA THR A 49 -7.35 6.54 -4.57
C THR A 49 -7.32 5.34 -3.62
N LEU A 50 -8.42 5.10 -2.91
CA LEU A 50 -8.56 3.94 -2.03
C LEU A 50 -8.83 2.68 -2.87
N ILE A 51 -7.96 1.70 -2.77
CA ILE A 51 -8.01 0.44 -3.51
C ILE A 51 -8.26 -0.72 -2.54
N ASN A 52 -9.03 -1.71 -3.01
CA ASN A 52 -9.21 -2.98 -2.33
C ASN A 52 -8.35 -4.05 -3.03
N ILE A 53 -7.43 -4.63 -2.28
CA ILE A 53 -6.49 -5.64 -2.77
C ILE A 53 -6.87 -6.99 -2.13
N SER A 54 -7.22 -7.96 -2.98
CA SER A 54 -7.37 -9.36 -2.55
C SER A 54 -5.99 -9.97 -2.33
N LEU A 55 -5.73 -10.44 -1.12
CA LEU A 55 -4.45 -11.03 -0.74
C LEU A 55 -4.22 -12.41 -1.34
N ASP A 56 -5.25 -13.06 -1.87
CA ASP A 56 -5.14 -14.36 -2.53
C ASP A 56 -4.44 -14.27 -3.90
N LYS A 57 -4.40 -13.08 -4.51
CA LYS A 57 -3.72 -12.80 -5.79
C LYS A 57 -2.36 -12.14 -5.61
N VAL A 58 -1.93 -11.93 -4.37
CA VAL A 58 -0.68 -11.25 -4.07
C VAL A 58 0.47 -12.27 -4.10
N ILE A 59 1.48 -11.95 -4.91
CA ILE A 59 2.72 -12.73 -5.02
C ILE A 59 3.70 -12.32 -3.91
N SER A 60 3.85 -11.01 -3.66
CA SER A 60 4.69 -10.49 -2.57
C SER A 60 4.22 -9.12 -2.07
N ILE A 61 4.54 -8.83 -0.80
CA ILE A 61 4.39 -7.51 -0.18
C ILE A 61 5.69 -7.22 0.57
N GLU A 62 6.30 -6.09 0.25
CA GLU A 62 7.56 -5.66 0.88
C GLU A 62 7.47 -4.20 1.31
N PRO A 63 8.05 -3.83 2.46
CA PRO A 63 8.14 -2.42 2.83
C PRO A 63 9.04 -1.71 1.82
N THR A 64 8.66 -0.49 1.46
CA THR A 64 9.42 0.29 0.49
C THR A 64 9.63 1.72 0.97
N ARG A 65 10.81 2.26 0.67
CA ARG A 65 11.11 3.66 0.94
C ARG A 65 10.58 4.49 -0.22
N ILE A 66 9.91 5.59 0.11
CA ILE A 66 9.58 6.64 -0.84
C ILE A 66 10.46 7.87 -0.57
N TYR A 67 10.66 8.67 -1.61
CA TYR A 67 11.26 9.99 -1.50
C TYR A 67 10.17 11.02 -1.79
N GLY A 68 10.11 12.09 -1.01
CA GLY A 68 9.04 13.08 -1.12
C GLY A 68 7.73 12.64 -0.47
N SER A 69 6.63 13.28 -0.88
CA SER A 69 5.30 12.99 -0.33
C SER A 69 4.82 11.61 -0.80
N PHE A 70 3.91 10.99 -0.03
CA PHE A 70 3.21 9.81 -0.54
C PHE A 70 2.26 10.19 -1.68
N ASP A 71 1.60 11.34 -1.54
CA ASP A 71 0.67 11.90 -2.52
C ASP A 71 1.45 12.63 -3.62
N VAL A 72 1.48 12.07 -4.83
CA VAL A 72 2.19 12.70 -5.96
C VAL A 72 1.46 13.94 -6.51
N ARG A 73 0.20 14.17 -6.12
CA ARG A 73 -0.56 15.35 -6.53
C ARG A 73 -0.04 16.60 -5.84
N GLU A 74 0.40 16.49 -4.59
CA GLU A 74 1.03 17.60 -3.86
C GLU A 74 2.33 18.04 -4.54
N GLU A 75 3.14 17.10 -5.04
CA GLU A 75 4.37 17.41 -5.76
C GLU A 75 4.11 18.19 -7.05
N GLN A 76 3.02 17.89 -7.78
CA GLN A 76 2.66 18.66 -8.98
C GLN A 76 2.23 20.09 -8.66
N VAL A 77 1.55 20.32 -7.53
CA VAL A 77 1.09 21.66 -7.14
C VAL A 77 2.27 22.54 -6.70
N VAL A 78 3.26 21.99 -6.01
CA VAL A 78 4.40 22.77 -5.48
C VAL A 78 5.34 23.27 -6.59
N HIS A 79 5.44 22.58 -7.73
CA HIS A 79 6.34 22.98 -8.84
C HIS A 79 5.70 23.96 -9.85
N MET A 80 4.46 24.41 -9.64
CA MET A 80 3.77 25.36 -10.51
C MET A 80 3.90 26.84 -10.09
N HIS A 81 4.81 27.14 -9.16
CA HIS A 81 5.04 28.51 -8.65
C HIS A 81 6.42 29.04 -9.00
#